data_AF-A0A848FQ76-F1
#
_entry.id   AF-A0A848FQ76-F1
#
_cell.length_a   1.000
_cell.length_b   1.000
_cell.length_c   1.000
_cell.angle_alpha   90.00
_cell.angle_beta   90.00
_cell.angle_gamma   90.00
#
_symmetry.space_group_name_H-M   'P 1'
#
loop_
_entity.id
_entity.type
_entity.pdbx_description
1 polymer ?
#
loop_
_entity_poly.entity_id
_entity_poly.type
_entity_poly.pdbx_seq_one_letter_code
_entity_poly.pdbx_strand_id
1 'polypeptide(L)'
;MKYTLLLTIFFSFVSLAQAQKRVNVILSAEKGVKQTEYVHFYLARNNYTYVNFIYDEFPGIIQYQYNRLYQYGDEVTDGTYKLNVKLKSADIRLVTDELIIDSKTEWVDVFVLLATGKQTGDYIKEIKIMRYQQPDKMLQFLPDGPFTKGEKAQFTIKNNHTKPLYGFPNNRQFLGWLSEESDPDTWSTYAPESDDFKFCDTTGKPKALKHDEKAIAIAPNPRDCKPFVFRGKGNYHFELLVTETPSPRLSEHGFTTLSRIDLYRMVYDFSIAETQLAMLIRN
;
A
#
# COMPACT_ATOMS: atom_id res chain seq x y z
N MET A 1 -39.01 -33.00 44.64
CA MET A 1 -37.71 -33.18 43.94
C MET A 1 -37.68 -32.17 42.80
N LYS A 2 -36.83 -31.14 42.92
CA LYS A 2 -35.59 -30.90 42.11
C LYS A 2 -35.95 -30.72 40.61
N TYR A 3 -35.74 -29.61 39.89
CA TYR A 3 -34.69 -28.58 39.81
C TYR A 3 -35.34 -27.28 39.25
N THR A 4 -35.10 -26.04 39.70
CA THR A 4 -33.91 -25.15 39.56
C THR A 4 -33.49 -24.83 38.12
N LEU A 5 -33.57 -23.52 37.74
CA LEU A 5 -32.86 -22.79 36.67
C LEU A 5 -33.02 -23.30 35.21
N LEU A 6 -33.21 -22.45 34.18
CA LEU A 6 -32.28 -21.38 33.82
C LEU A 6 -32.97 -20.12 33.30
N LEU A 7 -32.52 -19.02 33.88
CA LEU A 7 -32.41 -17.70 33.27
C LEU A 7 -31.45 -17.82 32.06
N THR A 8 -31.88 -17.47 30.86
CA THR A 8 -30.94 -17.08 29.79
C THR A 8 -31.49 -15.85 29.08
N ILE A 9 -31.29 -14.71 29.75
CA ILE A 9 -30.98 -13.47 29.04
C ILE A 9 -29.63 -13.75 28.36
N PHE A 10 -29.63 -13.97 27.06
CA PHE A 10 -28.44 -13.71 26.26
C PHE A 10 -28.85 -12.75 25.16
N PHE A 11 -28.66 -11.48 25.49
CA PHE A 11 -28.45 -10.38 24.58
C PHE A 11 -27.97 -10.86 23.21
N SER A 12 -28.85 -10.81 22.22
CA SER A 12 -28.45 -10.73 20.82
C SER A 12 -27.95 -9.29 20.58
N PHE A 13 -26.89 -8.88 21.28
CA PHE A 13 -26.00 -7.86 20.73
C PHE A 13 -25.32 -8.56 19.56
N VAL A 14 -25.97 -8.50 18.40
CA VAL A 14 -25.24 -8.48 17.14
C VAL A 14 -24.45 -7.18 17.21
N SER A 15 -23.29 -7.21 17.86
CA SER A 15 -22.23 -6.32 17.45
C SER A 15 -22.02 -6.69 15.99
N LEU A 16 -22.57 -5.86 15.09
CA LEU A 16 -21.97 -5.72 13.78
C LEU A 16 -20.51 -5.45 14.09
N ALA A 17 -19.68 -6.48 13.99
CA ALA A 17 -18.25 -6.34 13.99
C ALA A 17 -17.96 -5.44 12.78
N GLN A 18 -17.94 -4.12 13.00
CA GLN A 18 -17.44 -3.21 12.01
C GLN A 18 -16.02 -3.68 11.75
N ALA A 19 -15.75 -4.10 10.51
CA ALA A 19 -14.45 -4.55 10.11
C ALA A 19 -13.45 -3.44 10.48
N GLN A 20 -12.59 -3.74 11.45
CA GLN A 20 -11.58 -2.80 11.93
C GLN A 20 -10.66 -2.47 10.76
N LYS A 21 -10.56 -1.18 10.44
CA LYS A 21 -9.65 -0.67 9.41
C LYS A 21 -8.28 -0.47 10.06
N ARG A 22 -7.22 -0.44 9.27
CA ARG A 22 -5.87 -0.23 9.80
C ARG A 22 -5.30 1.11 9.35
N VAL A 23 -4.59 1.78 10.24
CA VAL A 23 -3.73 2.91 9.89
C VAL A 23 -2.31 2.53 10.25
N ASN A 24 -1.43 2.53 9.25
CA ASN A 24 0.00 2.41 9.47
C ASN A 24 0.63 3.80 9.30
N VAL A 25 1.57 4.11 10.19
CA VAL A 25 2.37 5.34 10.14
C VAL A 25 3.82 4.93 9.99
N ILE A 26 4.47 5.46 8.97
CA ILE A 26 5.87 5.17 8.63
C ILE A 26 6.62 6.49 8.73
N LEU A 27 7.53 6.57 9.71
CA LEU A 27 8.40 7.73 9.87
C LEU A 27 9.72 7.45 9.17
N SER A 28 10.13 8.37 8.31
CA SER A 28 11.39 8.32 7.59
C SER A 28 12.12 9.66 7.67
N ALA A 29 13.44 9.65 7.48
CA ALA A 29 14.24 10.86 7.48
C ALA A 29 15.29 10.86 6.37
N GLU A 30 15.46 12.01 5.72
CA GLU A 30 16.57 12.23 4.81
C GLU A 30 17.90 12.31 5.57
N LYS A 31 18.99 11.99 4.85
CA LYS A 31 20.34 12.13 5.37
C LYS A 31 20.59 13.57 5.84
N GLY A 32 20.94 13.72 7.11
CA GLY A 32 21.36 15.00 7.69
C GLY A 32 20.42 15.56 8.75
N VAL A 33 19.21 14.99 8.93
CA VAL A 33 18.34 15.26 10.09
C VAL A 33 19.08 14.92 11.38
N LYS A 34 19.21 15.87 12.31
CA LYS A 34 20.07 15.76 13.51
C LYS A 34 19.60 16.60 14.70
N GLN A 35 18.81 17.63 14.46
CA GLN A 35 18.34 18.58 15.46
C GLN A 35 16.96 18.24 16.01
N THR A 36 16.33 17.19 15.49
CA THR A 36 15.00 16.76 15.95
C THR A 36 15.11 16.11 17.32
N GLU A 37 14.31 16.61 18.26
CA GLU A 37 14.16 16.04 19.61
C GLU A 37 13.07 14.95 19.61
N TYR A 38 11.90 15.25 19.05
CA TYR A 38 10.82 14.27 18.91
C TYR A 38 9.89 14.55 17.71
N VAL A 39 9.22 13.49 17.26
CA VAL A 39 8.02 13.53 16.42
C VAL A 39 6.87 12.93 17.19
N HIS A 40 5.79 13.68 17.37
CA HIS A 40 4.54 13.21 17.96
C HIS A 40 3.48 13.12 16.87
N PHE A 41 3.05 11.90 16.57
CA PHE A 41 1.96 11.65 15.65
C PHE A 41 0.71 11.30 16.44
N TYR A 42 -0.43 11.88 16.06
CA TYR A 42 -1.70 11.42 16.58
C TYR A 42 -2.90 11.70 15.66
N LEU A 43 -3.87 10.77 15.68
CA LEU A 43 -5.20 10.95 15.08
C LEU A 43 -6.21 11.28 16.16
N ALA A 44 -6.95 12.38 15.97
CA ALA A 44 -7.99 12.83 16.90
C ALA A 44 -9.37 12.90 16.22
N ARG A 45 -10.42 12.47 16.93
CA ARG A 45 -11.83 12.61 16.52
C ARG A 45 -12.70 12.80 17.77
N ASN A 46 -13.58 13.79 17.76
CA ASN A 46 -14.55 14.06 18.84
C ASN A 46 -13.93 14.07 20.25
N ASN A 47 -12.79 14.75 20.41
CA ASN A 47 -11.98 14.82 21.65
C ASN A 47 -11.28 13.53 22.09
N TYR A 48 -11.39 12.44 21.33
CA TYR A 48 -10.64 11.21 21.56
C TYR A 48 -9.43 11.13 20.63
N THR A 49 -8.34 10.57 21.16
CA THR A 49 -7.14 10.23 20.39
C THR A 49 -7.13 8.72 20.16
N TYR A 50 -6.92 8.30 18.91
CA TYR A 50 -6.99 6.89 18.51
C TYR A 50 -5.58 6.33 18.29
N VAL A 51 -4.89 6.84 17.28
CA VAL A 51 -3.48 6.55 17.02
C VAL A 51 -2.66 7.61 17.75
N ASN A 52 -1.69 7.23 18.58
CA ASN A 52 -0.90 8.19 19.37
C ASN A 52 0.48 7.63 19.71
N PHE A 53 1.54 8.21 19.16
CA PHE A 53 2.90 7.85 19.55
C PHE A 53 3.85 9.04 19.49
N ILE A 54 4.85 9.01 20.37
CA ILE A 54 6.00 9.91 20.34
C ILE A 54 7.22 9.08 19.97
N TYR A 55 7.93 9.50 18.92
CA TYR A 55 9.22 8.97 18.55
C TYR A 55 10.28 10.02 18.90
N ASP A 56 11.20 9.68 19.79
CA ASP A 56 12.29 10.55 20.28
C ASP A 56 13.67 9.89 20.16
N GLU A 57 13.73 8.67 19.63
CA GLU A 57 14.97 7.92 19.42
C GLU A 57 15.67 8.35 18.13
N PHE A 58 16.08 9.63 18.03
CA PHE A 58 16.80 10.11 16.85
C PHE A 58 18.26 9.61 16.88
N PRO A 59 18.65 8.74 15.95
CA PRO A 59 19.99 8.21 15.88
C PRO A 59 20.98 9.32 15.51
N GLY A 60 21.91 9.64 16.42
CA GLY A 60 23.08 10.45 16.08
C GLY A 60 23.86 9.82 14.92
N ILE A 61 24.56 10.65 14.12
CA ILE A 61 25.33 10.36 12.89
C ILE A 61 25.45 8.85 12.53
N ILE A 62 24.42 8.26 11.95
CA ILE A 62 24.48 6.95 11.29
C ILE A 62 23.77 7.06 9.95
N GLN A 63 24.46 6.65 8.88
CA GLN A 63 23.86 6.48 7.56
C GLN A 63 23.09 5.16 7.57
N TYR A 64 21.77 5.26 7.70
CA TYR A 64 20.90 4.14 7.39
C TYR A 64 21.08 3.78 5.92
N GLN A 65 21.17 2.49 5.63
CA GLN A 65 20.97 2.02 4.25
C GLN A 65 19.49 2.05 3.84
N TYR A 66 18.55 2.32 4.75
CA TYR A 66 17.12 2.45 4.46
C TYR A 66 16.49 3.45 5.44
N ASN A 67 16.04 4.62 4.94
CA ASN A 67 15.66 5.82 5.70
C ASN A 67 14.42 5.70 6.61
N ARG A 68 13.96 4.49 6.97
CA ARG A 68 12.81 4.26 7.86
C ARG A 68 13.27 4.27 9.32
N LEU A 69 12.78 5.23 10.10
CA LEU A 69 13.06 5.37 11.53
C LEU A 69 12.13 4.53 12.39
N TYR A 70 10.85 4.50 12.03
CA TYR A 70 9.81 3.89 12.86
C TYR A 70 8.60 3.48 12.04
N GLN A 71 7.90 2.44 12.48
CA GLN A 71 6.62 2.02 11.93
C GLN A 71 5.66 1.67 13.07
N TYR A 72 4.46 2.22 13.01
CA TYR A 72 3.37 1.97 13.95
C TYR A 72 2.11 1.60 13.18
N GLY A 73 1.34 0.64 13.68
CA GLY A 73 0.07 0.24 13.09
C GLY A 73 -0.98 0.08 14.18
N ASP A 74 -2.16 0.62 13.95
CA ASP A 74 -3.28 0.48 14.89
C ASP A 74 -4.62 0.44 14.15
N GLU A 75 -5.64 -0.05 14.86
CA GLU A 75 -6.98 -0.22 14.35
C GLU A 75 -7.82 1.03 14.54
N VAL A 76 -8.61 1.36 13.54
CA VAL A 76 -9.50 2.51 13.52
C VAL A 76 -10.85 2.13 12.91
N THR A 77 -11.82 3.04 13.09
CA THR A 77 -13.18 2.88 12.56
C THR A 77 -13.45 3.93 11.49
N ASP A 78 -14.58 3.80 10.81
CA ASP A 78 -15.02 4.78 9.83
C ASP A 78 -15.23 6.15 10.49
N GLY A 79 -14.70 7.20 9.87
CA GLY A 79 -14.88 8.58 10.30
C GLY A 79 -13.88 9.55 9.69
N THR A 80 -14.11 10.81 10.02
CA THR A 80 -13.19 11.91 9.74
C THR A 80 -12.31 12.14 10.95
N TYR A 81 -11.00 12.03 10.74
CA TYR A 81 -9.97 12.20 11.76
C TYR A 81 -9.16 13.46 11.46
N LYS A 82 -8.78 14.17 12.53
CA LYS A 82 -7.75 15.18 12.47
C LYS A 82 -6.40 14.48 12.61
N LEU A 83 -5.63 14.47 11.53
CA LEU A 83 -4.25 13.99 11.51
C LEU A 83 -3.34 15.11 12.01
N ASN A 84 -2.48 14.80 12.98
CA ASN A 84 -1.56 15.76 13.55
C ASN A 84 -0.16 15.17 13.59
N VAL A 85 0.80 15.91 13.05
CA VAL A 85 2.23 15.59 13.14
C VAL A 85 2.93 16.79 13.74
N LYS A 86 3.42 16.61 14.96
CA LYS A 86 4.14 17.63 15.69
C LYS A 86 5.62 17.27 15.72
N LEU A 87 6.46 18.13 15.16
CA LEU A 87 7.90 18.02 15.20
C LEU A 87 8.44 19.02 16.23
N LYS A 88 9.28 18.54 17.15
CA LYS A 88 10.10 19.40 18.00
C LYS A 88 11.55 19.31 17.53
N SER A 89 12.09 20.44 17.09
CA SER A 89 13.51 20.68 16.92
C SER A 89 13.85 21.97 17.69
N ALA A 90 14.50 22.97 17.09
CA ALA A 90 14.67 24.29 17.71
C ALA A 90 13.31 24.87 18.16
N ASP A 91 12.34 24.86 17.25
CA ASP A 91 10.95 25.25 17.50
C ASP A 91 10.00 24.05 17.43
N ILE A 92 8.78 24.24 17.92
CA ILE A 92 7.67 23.30 17.72
C ILE A 92 6.97 23.66 16.42
N ARG A 93 6.82 22.67 15.54
CA ARG A 93 6.00 22.78 14.32
C ARG A 93 4.89 21.74 14.38
N LEU A 94 3.67 22.18 14.08
CA LEU A 94 2.51 21.31 13.98
C LEU A 94 1.99 21.37 12.55
N VAL A 95 1.91 20.21 11.90
CA VAL A 95 1.20 20.04 10.65
C VAL A 95 -0.09 19.29 10.96
N THR A 96 -1.18 19.82 10.44
CA THR A 96 -2.52 19.28 10.65
C THR A 96 -3.16 19.01 9.31
N ASP A 97 -3.86 17.89 9.22
CA ASP A 97 -4.64 17.52 8.05
C ASP A 97 -5.93 16.78 8.43
N GLU A 98 -6.81 16.61 7.46
CA GLU A 98 -7.98 15.73 7.55
C GLU A 98 -7.69 14.36 6.93
N LEU A 99 -8.00 13.30 7.66
CA LEU A 99 -7.96 11.93 7.18
C LEU A 99 -9.37 11.33 7.20
N ILE A 100 -9.89 11.00 6.02
CA ILE A 100 -11.21 10.38 5.85
C ILE A 100 -11.04 8.87 5.68
N ILE A 101 -11.59 8.12 6.64
CA ILE A 101 -11.70 6.67 6.60
C ILE A 101 -13.17 6.35 6.41
N ASP A 102 -13.52 5.84 5.24
CA ASP A 102 -14.90 5.48 4.91
C ASP A 102 -15.04 3.95 4.80
N SER A 103 -16.27 3.50 4.59
CA SER A 103 -16.58 2.06 4.55
C SER A 103 -15.80 1.29 3.48
N LYS A 104 -15.35 1.98 2.41
CA LYS A 104 -14.60 1.39 1.31
C LYS A 104 -13.10 1.34 1.59
N THR A 105 -12.58 2.15 2.51
CA THR A 105 -11.19 2.05 2.96
C THR A 105 -10.93 0.67 3.59
N GLU A 106 -9.85 -0.01 3.23
CA GLU A 106 -9.38 -1.22 3.92
C GLU A 106 -8.29 -0.87 4.93
N TRP A 107 -7.29 -0.10 4.49
CA TRP A 107 -6.28 0.49 5.36
C TRP A 107 -5.72 1.78 4.78
N VAL A 108 -4.95 2.49 5.59
CA VAL A 108 -4.26 3.72 5.24
C VAL A 108 -2.81 3.62 5.64
N ASP A 109 -1.91 3.95 4.73
CA ASP A 109 -0.50 4.19 5.06
C ASP A 109 -0.23 5.70 5.05
N VAL A 110 0.33 6.20 6.16
CA VAL A 110 0.74 7.59 6.34
C VAL A 110 2.26 7.63 6.45
N PHE A 111 2.93 8.14 5.43
CA PHE A 111 4.36 8.34 5.43
C PHE A 111 4.67 9.77 5.88
N VAL A 112 5.53 9.90 6.89
CA VAL A 112 6.05 11.18 7.37
C VAL A 112 7.53 11.23 7.03
N LEU A 113 7.92 12.11 6.11
CA LEU A 113 9.31 12.31 5.71
C LEU A 113 9.88 13.57 6.35
N LEU A 114 10.91 13.39 7.16
CA LEU A 114 11.71 14.49 7.70
C LEU A 114 12.85 14.85 6.75
N ALA A 115 13.16 16.13 6.67
CA ALA A 115 14.34 16.62 5.97
C ALA A 115 15.03 17.72 6.77
N THR A 116 16.22 18.11 6.33
CA THR A 116 16.96 19.23 6.90
C THR A 116 17.23 20.28 5.83
N GLY A 117 16.97 21.55 6.15
CA GLY A 117 17.19 22.68 5.25
C GLY A 117 18.21 23.64 5.85
N LYS A 118 19.05 24.25 5.00
CA LYS A 118 20.14 25.14 5.43
C LYS A 118 19.68 26.29 6.34
N GLN A 119 18.47 26.81 6.10
CA GLN A 119 17.90 27.94 6.87
C GLN A 119 16.76 27.52 7.79
N THR A 120 16.07 26.42 7.47
CA THR A 120 14.86 25.98 8.19
C THR A 120 15.16 25.02 9.33
N GLY A 121 16.39 24.50 9.41
CA GLY A 121 16.73 23.36 10.26
C GLY A 121 15.99 22.10 9.84
N ASP A 122 15.79 21.18 10.78
CA ASP A 122 14.97 19.98 10.56
C ASP A 122 13.49 20.35 10.45
N TYR A 123 12.79 19.70 9.52
CA TYR A 123 11.38 19.96 9.24
C TYR A 123 10.66 18.75 8.66
N ILE A 124 9.33 18.76 8.71
CA ILE A 124 8.49 17.78 8.03
C ILE A 124 8.42 18.21 6.56
N LYS A 125 9.08 17.45 5.68
CA LYS A 125 9.12 17.73 4.24
C LYS A 125 7.85 17.25 3.54
N GLU A 126 7.44 16.03 3.83
CA GLU A 126 6.26 15.44 3.21
C GLU A 126 5.43 14.65 4.22
N ILE A 127 4.11 14.77 4.11
CA ILE A 127 3.17 13.77 4.63
C ILE A 127 2.43 13.18 3.43
N LYS A 128 2.68 11.90 3.16
CA LYS A 128 2.04 11.17 2.07
C LYS A 128 1.03 10.19 2.63
N ILE A 129 -0.22 10.30 2.19
CA ILE A 129 -1.33 9.44 2.59
C ILE A 129 -1.72 8.57 1.41
N MET A 130 -1.57 7.26 1.59
CA MET A 130 -2.02 6.24 0.64
C MET A 130 -3.20 5.51 1.25
N ARG A 131 -4.37 5.67 0.65
CA ARG A 131 -5.61 5.06 1.13
C ARG A 131 -5.98 3.90 0.24
N TYR A 132 -5.94 2.70 0.80
CA TYR A 132 -6.23 1.46 0.09
C TYR A 132 -7.72 1.17 0.20
N GLN A 133 -8.36 1.00 -0.94
CA GLN A 133 -9.80 0.94 -1.12
C GLN A 133 -10.20 -0.45 -1.62
N GLN A 134 -11.36 -0.92 -1.16
CA GLN A 134 -11.97 -2.15 -1.63
C GLN A 134 -12.18 -2.07 -3.15
N PRO A 135 -11.64 -3.03 -3.92
CA PRO A 135 -11.50 -2.92 -5.37
C PRO A 135 -12.78 -3.20 -6.19
N ASP A 136 -13.98 -3.11 -5.59
CA ASP A 136 -15.23 -3.75 -6.09
C ASP A 136 -15.35 -3.79 -7.63
N LYS A 137 -14.93 -4.93 -8.19
CA LYS A 137 -14.95 -5.29 -9.62
C LYS A 137 -14.36 -4.25 -10.58
N MET A 138 -13.39 -3.46 -10.16
CA MET A 138 -12.82 -2.39 -11.00
C MET A 138 -12.00 -2.93 -12.17
N LEU A 139 -11.17 -3.95 -11.92
CA LEU A 139 -10.42 -4.66 -12.95
C LEU A 139 -10.83 -6.13 -13.00
N GLN A 140 -10.81 -6.68 -14.21
CA GLN A 140 -10.96 -8.10 -14.46
C GLN A 140 -9.68 -8.65 -15.05
N PHE A 141 -9.15 -9.72 -14.45
CA PHE A 141 -8.09 -10.53 -15.04
C PHE A 141 -8.69 -11.50 -16.07
N LEU A 142 -8.07 -11.57 -17.25
CA LEU A 142 -8.48 -12.39 -18.38
C LEU A 142 -7.33 -13.34 -18.74
N PRO A 143 -7.17 -14.48 -18.04
CA PRO A 143 -6.13 -15.44 -18.41
C PRO A 143 -6.43 -16.04 -19.79
N ASP A 144 -5.44 -16.03 -20.69
CA ASP A 144 -5.54 -16.61 -22.03
C ASP A 144 -5.15 -18.12 -22.04
N GLY A 145 -5.08 -18.74 -20.86
CA GLY A 145 -4.69 -20.14 -20.65
C GLY A 145 -4.06 -20.36 -19.26
N PRO A 146 -3.74 -21.61 -18.89
CA PRO A 146 -2.95 -21.88 -17.69
C PRO A 146 -1.52 -21.37 -17.87
N PHE A 147 -0.97 -20.76 -16.83
CA PHE A 147 0.43 -20.35 -16.82
C PHE A 147 1.37 -21.57 -16.75
N THR A 148 2.46 -21.53 -17.50
CA THR A 148 3.48 -22.60 -17.49
C THR A 148 4.86 -22.10 -17.08
N LYS A 149 5.69 -23.01 -16.55
CA LYS A 149 7.09 -22.71 -16.24
C LYS A 149 7.82 -22.23 -17.50
N GLY A 150 8.57 -21.14 -17.38
CA GLY A 150 9.28 -20.51 -18.50
C GLY A 150 8.48 -19.45 -19.26
N GLU A 151 7.17 -19.33 -19.00
CA GLU A 151 6.38 -18.21 -19.51
C GLU A 151 6.68 -16.92 -18.74
N LYS A 152 6.36 -15.81 -19.42
CA LYS A 152 6.45 -14.47 -18.84
C LYS A 152 5.21 -14.20 -17.98
N ALA A 153 5.43 -13.60 -16.82
CA ALA A 153 4.39 -13.10 -15.93
C ALA A 153 3.70 -11.87 -16.53
N GLN A 154 2.81 -12.12 -17.49
CA GLN A 154 2.01 -11.13 -18.19
C GLN A 154 0.54 -11.49 -18.02
N PHE A 155 -0.27 -10.49 -17.70
CA PHE A 155 -1.66 -10.67 -17.33
C PHE A 155 -2.52 -9.72 -18.18
N THR A 156 -3.42 -10.26 -18.99
CA THR A 156 -4.41 -9.44 -19.68
C THR A 156 -5.42 -8.94 -18.64
N ILE A 157 -5.54 -7.62 -18.54
CA ILE A 157 -6.49 -6.95 -17.64
C ILE A 157 -7.51 -6.17 -18.46
N LYS A 158 -8.74 -6.10 -17.98
CA LYS A 158 -9.82 -5.30 -18.55
C LYS A 158 -10.37 -4.34 -17.49
N ASN A 159 -10.55 -3.07 -17.84
CA ASN A 159 -11.23 -2.11 -16.97
C ASN A 159 -12.75 -2.30 -17.05
N ASN A 160 -13.34 -2.80 -15.97
CA ASN A 160 -14.79 -2.93 -15.81
C ASN A 160 -15.37 -1.74 -15.02
N HIS A 161 -14.53 -0.83 -14.53
CA HIS A 161 -14.94 0.40 -13.88
C HIS A 161 -15.37 1.45 -14.89
N THR A 162 -16.28 2.33 -14.49
CA THR A 162 -16.79 3.42 -15.34
C THR A 162 -15.77 4.53 -15.53
N LYS A 163 -14.78 4.65 -14.64
CA LYS A 163 -13.72 5.66 -14.73
C LYS A 163 -12.43 5.09 -15.31
N PRO A 164 -11.59 5.94 -15.92
CA PRO A 164 -10.24 5.53 -16.31
C PRO A 164 -9.41 5.08 -15.11
N LEU A 165 -8.58 4.07 -15.32
CA LEU A 165 -7.65 3.56 -14.32
C LEU A 165 -6.20 3.77 -14.77
N TYR A 166 -5.31 4.02 -13.81
CA TYR A 166 -3.88 4.14 -14.00
C TYR A 166 -3.16 3.14 -13.11
N GLY A 167 -2.05 2.57 -13.59
CA GLY A 167 -1.17 1.77 -12.74
C GLY A 167 -0.54 2.61 -11.63
N PHE A 168 -0.20 1.98 -10.51
CA PHE A 168 0.55 2.59 -9.42
C PHE A 168 1.71 1.67 -8.99
N PRO A 169 2.91 2.20 -8.70
CA PRO A 169 3.31 3.62 -8.71
C PRO A 169 3.53 4.21 -10.11
N ASN A 170 3.48 3.38 -11.16
CA ASN A 170 3.72 3.78 -12.54
C ASN A 170 2.41 4.04 -13.29
N ASN A 171 2.07 5.31 -13.54
CA ASN A 171 0.84 5.68 -14.23
C ASN A 171 0.83 5.45 -15.76
N ARG A 172 1.83 4.75 -16.31
CA ARG A 172 1.94 4.44 -17.74
C ARG A 172 1.90 2.97 -18.07
N GLN A 173 2.26 2.15 -17.10
CA GLN A 173 2.31 0.70 -17.22
C GLN A 173 1.66 0.10 -15.99
N PHE A 174 0.97 -1.03 -16.19
CA PHE A 174 0.39 -1.77 -15.09
C PHE A 174 1.45 -2.74 -14.56
N LEU A 175 2.29 -2.24 -13.66
CA LEU A 175 3.32 -3.02 -13.01
C LEU A 175 2.76 -3.56 -11.69
N GLY A 176 2.89 -4.87 -11.47
CA GLY A 176 2.44 -5.51 -10.26
C GLY A 176 3.55 -6.25 -9.52
N TRP A 177 3.23 -6.73 -8.33
CA TRP A 177 4.06 -7.58 -7.50
C TRP A 177 3.68 -9.03 -7.75
N LEU A 178 4.67 -9.91 -7.82
CA LEU A 178 4.44 -11.34 -7.93
C LEU A 178 5.02 -12.02 -6.69
N SER A 179 4.21 -12.74 -5.95
CA SER A 179 4.66 -13.61 -4.87
C SER A 179 4.56 -15.07 -5.32
N GLU A 180 5.59 -15.84 -5.01
CA GLU A 180 5.70 -17.28 -5.28
C GLU A 180 5.78 -18.01 -3.95
N GLU A 181 4.93 -19.02 -3.78
CA GLU A 181 5.03 -19.95 -2.66
C GLU A 181 6.12 -20.97 -2.96
N SER A 182 7.27 -20.86 -2.28
CA SER A 182 8.41 -21.77 -2.50
C SER A 182 8.33 -23.02 -1.63
N ASP A 183 7.67 -22.92 -0.47
CA ASP A 183 7.35 -23.99 0.49
C ASP A 183 6.01 -23.64 1.16
N PRO A 184 5.27 -24.61 1.73
CA PRO A 184 4.07 -24.31 2.51
C PRO A 184 4.35 -23.21 3.53
N ASP A 185 3.53 -22.16 3.52
CA ASP A 185 3.64 -20.97 4.38
C ASP A 185 4.87 -20.06 4.15
N THR A 186 5.71 -20.31 3.13
CA THR A 186 6.86 -19.46 2.79
C THR A 186 6.70 -18.81 1.42
N TRP A 187 6.55 -17.49 1.41
CA TRP A 187 6.34 -16.70 0.20
C TRP A 187 7.57 -15.85 -0.14
N SER A 188 8.07 -16.02 -1.36
CA SER A 188 9.07 -15.14 -1.97
C SER A 188 8.37 -14.07 -2.79
N THR A 189 8.57 -12.79 -2.46
CA THR A 189 7.96 -11.69 -3.21
C THR A 189 8.96 -11.06 -4.19
N TYR A 190 8.58 -11.03 -5.46
CA TYR A 190 9.23 -10.30 -6.53
C TYR A 190 8.53 -8.96 -6.69
N ALA A 191 9.03 -7.97 -5.95
CA ALA A 191 8.49 -6.63 -5.90
C ALA A 191 9.28 -5.67 -6.80
N PRO A 192 8.62 -4.67 -7.42
CA PRO A 192 9.23 -3.36 -7.52
C PRO A 192 9.41 -2.78 -6.10
N GLU A 193 10.65 -2.75 -5.60
CA GLU A 193 10.96 -2.06 -4.34
C GLU A 193 10.68 -0.56 -4.48
N SER A 194 9.91 0.00 -3.56
CA SER A 194 9.28 1.32 -3.70
C SER A 194 10.17 2.52 -3.35
N ASP A 195 11.31 2.31 -2.68
CA ASP A 195 11.91 3.41 -1.91
C ASP A 195 13.25 3.93 -2.47
N ASP A 196 13.84 3.32 -3.51
CA ASP A 196 15.10 3.81 -4.10
C ASP A 196 15.27 3.73 -5.61
N PHE A 197 14.24 3.31 -6.37
CA PHE A 197 14.43 3.09 -7.80
C PHE A 197 13.48 3.86 -8.71
N LYS A 198 14.11 4.53 -9.67
CA LYS A 198 13.65 4.79 -11.05
C LYS A 198 13.30 3.48 -11.80
N PHE A 199 12.66 2.53 -11.11
CA PHE A 199 12.92 1.11 -11.33
C PHE A 199 12.55 0.71 -12.73
N CYS A 200 11.37 1.10 -13.17
CA CYS A 200 10.97 1.08 -14.57
C CYS A 200 10.51 2.49 -14.98
N ASP A 201 11.30 3.51 -14.61
CA ASP A 201 10.99 4.91 -14.93
C ASP A 201 10.99 5.06 -16.46
N THR A 202 9.81 5.32 -16.99
CA THR A 202 9.67 5.65 -18.40
C THR A 202 9.55 7.17 -18.44
N THR A 203 10.08 7.86 -19.46
CA THR A 203 9.87 9.30 -19.72
C THR A 203 8.82 9.48 -20.83
N GLY A 204 7.75 10.26 -20.60
CA GLY A 204 6.49 10.12 -21.37
C GLY A 204 5.22 10.52 -20.60
N LYS A 205 4.03 10.28 -21.17
CA LYS A 205 2.76 10.72 -20.59
C LYS A 205 2.01 9.59 -19.89
N PRO A 206 1.26 9.87 -18.80
CA PRO A 206 0.35 8.89 -18.18
C PRO A 206 -0.54 8.20 -19.22
N LYS A 207 -0.74 6.89 -19.07
CA LYS A 207 -1.59 6.09 -19.95
C LYS A 207 -2.75 5.52 -19.15
N ALA A 208 -3.93 6.08 -19.35
CA ALA A 208 -5.15 5.58 -18.74
C ALA A 208 -5.62 4.31 -19.47
N LEU A 209 -6.15 3.35 -18.72
CA LEU A 209 -6.97 2.26 -19.22
C LEU A 209 -8.43 2.68 -19.09
N LYS A 210 -9.10 2.97 -20.21
CA LYS A 210 -10.49 3.45 -20.20
C LYS A 210 -11.45 2.28 -19.99
N HIS A 211 -12.72 2.60 -19.71
CA HIS A 211 -13.78 1.61 -19.58
C HIS A 211 -13.79 0.66 -20.78
N ASP A 212 -13.94 -0.63 -20.51
CA ASP A 212 -13.91 -1.76 -21.44
C ASP A 212 -12.60 -1.98 -22.22
N GLU A 213 -11.60 -1.12 -22.08
CA GLU A 213 -10.29 -1.34 -22.69
C GLU A 213 -9.54 -2.48 -22.00
N LYS A 214 -8.69 -3.15 -22.78
CA LYS A 214 -7.76 -4.17 -22.31
C LYS A 214 -6.34 -3.64 -22.33
N ALA A 215 -5.52 -4.09 -21.37
CA ALA A 215 -4.09 -3.87 -21.35
C ALA A 215 -3.36 -5.11 -20.83
N ILE A 216 -2.03 -5.09 -20.94
CA ILE A 216 -1.17 -6.09 -20.34
C ILE A 216 -0.56 -5.49 -19.08
N ALA A 217 -0.80 -6.14 -17.94
CA ALA A 217 -0.06 -5.95 -16.72
C ALA A 217 1.13 -6.92 -16.67
N ILE A 218 2.23 -6.51 -16.05
CA ILE A 218 3.43 -7.35 -15.93
C ILE A 218 3.92 -7.35 -14.49
N ALA A 219 4.46 -8.48 -14.04
CA ALA A 219 5.36 -8.49 -12.90
C ALA A 219 6.78 -8.20 -13.42
N PRO A 220 7.41 -7.06 -13.10
CA PRO A 220 8.74 -6.74 -13.61
C PRO A 220 9.82 -7.51 -12.85
N ASN A 221 10.87 -7.92 -13.55
CA ASN A 221 12.11 -8.38 -12.95
C ASN A 221 12.85 -7.17 -12.35
N PRO A 222 13.34 -7.28 -11.10
CA PRO A 222 14.02 -6.18 -10.46
C PRO A 222 15.26 -5.60 -11.13
N ARG A 223 15.92 -6.40 -11.97
CA ARG A 223 17.22 -6.03 -12.54
C ARG A 223 17.11 -5.24 -13.84
N ASP A 224 16.07 -5.51 -14.63
CA ASP A 224 15.99 -5.02 -16.01
C ASP A 224 14.58 -4.62 -16.47
N CYS A 225 13.58 -4.68 -15.58
CA CYS A 225 12.18 -4.34 -15.85
C CYS A 225 11.51 -5.14 -16.98
N LYS A 226 12.13 -6.22 -17.44
CA LYS A 226 11.45 -7.15 -18.32
C LYS A 226 10.46 -7.98 -17.49
N PRO A 227 9.40 -8.53 -18.11
CA PRO A 227 8.51 -9.44 -17.40
C PRO A 227 9.30 -10.57 -16.73
N PHE A 228 8.99 -10.83 -15.47
CA PHE A 228 9.49 -11.99 -14.74
C PHE A 228 9.17 -13.26 -15.51
N VAL A 229 10.06 -14.24 -15.46
CA VAL A 229 9.85 -15.55 -16.08
C VAL A 229 9.65 -16.56 -14.97
N PHE A 230 8.52 -17.28 -15.00
CA PHE A 230 8.18 -18.26 -13.98
C PHE A 230 9.24 -19.37 -13.91
N ARG A 231 9.82 -19.57 -12.72
CA ARG A 231 10.95 -20.48 -12.52
C ARG A 231 10.53 -21.81 -11.91
N GLY A 232 9.61 -21.74 -10.95
CA GLY A 232 9.10 -22.87 -10.20
C GLY A 232 7.76 -23.36 -10.71
N LYS A 233 7.28 -24.40 -10.04
CA LYS A 233 5.87 -24.76 -9.94
C LYS A 233 5.42 -24.30 -8.56
N GLY A 234 4.12 -24.11 -8.38
CA GLY A 234 3.58 -23.72 -7.09
C GLY A 234 2.41 -22.76 -7.23
N ASN A 235 2.02 -22.19 -6.09
CA ASN A 235 1.02 -21.14 -6.03
C ASN A 235 1.69 -19.78 -6.19
N TYR A 236 1.00 -18.92 -6.93
CA TYR A 236 1.43 -17.58 -7.23
C TYR A 236 0.31 -16.60 -6.92
N HIS A 237 0.72 -15.44 -6.45
CA HIS A 237 -0.15 -14.31 -6.21
C HIS A 237 0.38 -13.13 -7.02
N PHE A 238 -0.43 -12.59 -7.92
CA PHE A 238 -0.13 -11.34 -8.61
C PHE A 238 -0.96 -10.20 -8.02
N GLU A 239 -0.28 -9.19 -7.50
CA GLU A 239 -0.88 -7.98 -6.97
C GLU A 239 -0.67 -6.81 -7.93
N LEU A 240 -1.74 -6.07 -8.23
CA LEU A 240 -1.67 -4.85 -9.00
C LEU A 240 -2.39 -3.72 -8.26
N LEU A 241 -1.68 -2.62 -8.05
CA LEU A 241 -2.28 -1.39 -7.52
C LEU A 241 -2.70 -0.48 -8.68
N VAL A 242 -3.92 0.03 -8.61
CA VAL A 242 -4.43 1.02 -9.55
C VAL A 242 -5.06 2.21 -8.85
N THR A 243 -5.22 3.30 -9.59
CA THR A 243 -5.84 4.54 -9.10
C THR A 243 -6.68 5.19 -10.19
N GLU A 244 -7.68 5.98 -9.80
CA GLU A 244 -8.50 6.77 -10.73
C GLU A 244 -7.82 8.08 -11.17
N THR A 245 -6.74 8.47 -10.50
CA THR A 245 -6.02 9.73 -10.76
C THR A 245 -4.58 9.45 -11.19
N PRO A 246 -4.08 10.07 -12.27
CA PRO A 246 -2.72 9.81 -12.75
C PRO A 246 -1.62 10.27 -11.78
N SER A 247 -1.94 11.15 -10.83
CA SER A 247 -0.99 11.67 -9.84
C SER A 247 -1.69 11.93 -8.50
N PRO A 248 -0.95 11.90 -7.38
CA PRO A 248 -1.47 12.29 -6.08
C PRO A 248 -2.02 13.73 -6.09
N ARG A 249 -3.00 14.00 -5.22
CA ARG A 249 -3.44 15.36 -4.91
C ARG A 249 -2.42 16.00 -3.98
N LEU A 250 -1.95 17.20 -4.35
CA LEU A 250 -0.93 17.93 -3.60
C LEU A 250 -1.53 19.18 -2.95
N SER A 251 -1.10 19.47 -1.73
CA SER A 251 -1.33 20.72 -1.03
C SER A 251 -0.12 21.07 -0.18
N GLU A 252 0.14 22.35 0.04
CA GLU A 252 1.30 22.82 0.81
C GLU A 252 0.87 23.44 2.14
N HIS A 253 1.61 23.16 3.21
CA HIS A 253 1.43 23.79 4.52
C HIS A 253 2.79 24.28 5.04
N GLY A 254 3.12 25.53 4.70
CA GLY A 254 4.44 26.10 4.96
C GLY A 254 5.51 25.41 4.09
N PHE A 255 6.40 24.65 4.73
CA PHE A 255 7.46 23.88 4.05
C PHE A 255 7.10 22.41 3.85
N THR A 256 5.87 22.00 4.20
CA THR A 256 5.42 20.62 4.16
C THR A 256 4.49 20.39 2.98
N THR A 257 4.88 19.48 2.09
CA THR A 257 4.00 18.95 1.05
C THR A 257 3.10 17.87 1.65
N LEU A 258 1.80 17.98 1.41
CA LEU A 258 0.82 16.95 1.73
C LEU A 258 0.39 16.29 0.42
N SER A 259 0.66 14.99 0.27
CA SER A 259 0.30 14.21 -0.92
C SER A 259 -0.71 13.11 -0.58
N ARG A 260 -1.77 12.96 -1.38
CA ARG A 260 -2.84 11.98 -1.11
C ARG A 260 -3.20 11.21 -2.36
N ILE A 261 -3.35 9.90 -2.23
CA ILE A 261 -3.78 9.03 -3.32
C ILE A 261 -4.67 7.89 -2.82
N ASP A 262 -5.74 7.65 -3.57
CA ASP A 262 -6.58 6.47 -3.39
C ASP A 262 -6.08 5.36 -4.32
N LEU A 263 -5.88 4.19 -3.74
CA LEU A 263 -5.36 3.00 -4.41
C LEU A 263 -6.34 1.85 -4.26
N TYR A 264 -6.50 1.08 -5.33
CA TYR A 264 -7.32 -0.12 -5.34
C TYR A 264 -6.41 -1.31 -5.57
N ARG A 265 -6.46 -2.26 -4.65
CA ARG A 265 -5.62 -3.45 -4.68
C ARG A 265 -6.32 -4.57 -5.43
N MET A 266 -5.77 -4.97 -6.56
CA MET A 266 -6.25 -6.10 -7.34
C MET A 266 -5.35 -7.31 -7.08
N VAL A 267 -5.99 -8.45 -6.82
CA VAL A 267 -5.34 -9.72 -6.49
C VAL A 267 -5.73 -10.76 -7.53
N TYR A 268 -4.76 -11.47 -8.07
CA TYR A 268 -4.98 -12.63 -8.94
C TYR A 268 -4.15 -13.82 -8.46
N ASP A 269 -4.83 -14.82 -7.92
CA ASP A 269 -4.22 -16.05 -7.44
C ASP A 269 -4.31 -17.15 -8.51
N PHE A 270 -3.20 -17.85 -8.72
CA PHE A 270 -3.12 -18.94 -9.71
C PHE A 270 -2.04 -19.95 -9.33
N SER A 271 -2.06 -21.11 -9.96
CA SER A 271 -1.05 -22.15 -9.75
C SER A 271 -0.43 -22.54 -11.08
N ILE A 272 0.88 -22.78 -11.07
CA ILE A 272 1.59 -23.35 -12.22
C ILE A 272 1.78 -24.84 -11.94
N ALA A 273 1.00 -25.66 -12.66
CA ALA A 273 1.08 -27.11 -12.56
C ALA A 273 2.28 -27.66 -13.34
N GLU A 274 2.66 -28.89 -13.01
CA GLU A 274 3.51 -29.67 -13.91
C GLU A 274 2.80 -29.86 -15.24
N THR A 275 3.38 -29.34 -16.32
CA THR A 275 3.05 -29.85 -17.64
C THR A 275 3.45 -31.31 -17.65
N GLN A 276 2.52 -32.21 -17.34
CA GLN A 276 2.61 -33.53 -17.93
C GLN A 276 2.49 -33.28 -19.42
N LEU A 277 3.60 -33.41 -20.14
CA LEU A 277 3.55 -33.95 -21.49
C LEU A 277 2.72 -35.23 -21.36
N ALA A 278 1.41 -35.10 -21.57
CA ALA A 278 0.55 -36.23 -21.79
C ALA A 278 1.15 -36.91 -23.01
N MET A 279 1.80 -38.03 -22.72
CA MET A 279 2.24 -39.03 -23.65
C MET A 279 1.25 -39.12 -24.79
N LEU A 280 1.70 -38.70 -25.96
CA LEU A 280 1.13 -39.10 -27.23
C LEU A 280 1.44 -40.59 -27.40
N ILE A 281 0.73 -41.44 -26.64
CA ILE A 281 0.72 -42.89 -26.79
C ILE A 281 -0.72 -43.39 -26.57
N ARG A 282 -1.26 -43.98 -27.65
CA ARG A 282 -2.51 -44.77 -27.83
C ARG A 282 -3.75 -43.94 -28.23
N ASN A 283 -4.34 -44.13 -29.42
CA ASN A 283 -4.33 -45.25 -30.37
C ASN A 283 -4.06 -44.80 -31.81
#